data_AF-A0A1S3I458-F1
#
_entry.id   AF-A0A1S3I458-F1
#
_cell.length_a   1.000
_cell.length_b   1.000
_cell.length_c   1.000
_cell.angle_alpha   90.00
_cell.angle_beta   90.00
_cell.angle_gamma   90.00
#
_symmetry.space_group_name_H-M   'P 1'
#
loop_
_entity.id
_entity.type
_entity.pdbx_description
1 polymer ?
#
loop_
_entity_poly.entity_id
_entity_poly.type
_entity_poly.pdbx_seq_one_letter_code
_entity_poly.pdbx_strand_id
1 'polypeptide(L)'
;MLERPRHFLYLLIAGITSLVLLMHLSSSCGINCWLRQFAPGPKLEFTTLNFSGVIPTKLIQFKVAPRLDVLRQWEDDYFTRVLQFPQVSVLVLKANPKDPLSNTPLDKAFDWTGSELMCKNIQNPPKKNYLQFYNKSCNTDMSAAFKPVKLEEFYFENPERLDSNRRPNVVTFLTKVSRGLITADHGYVISDNVKIVTEQCIFPDLGEHPPANLKPPTNVEDTVFVLSQFWGNNIFHSMMEEFTRASFYINFLRRRKDIKIHIYNVGIVKNILKHLGIDPSRIVTGHVWAKTIYLPEGTTCGRARPIHAQFLSKHLRQQIDEKFRQNERNSVVLIKRNPGTLRHYSHHTELQNFMEKIVPALGFRFELFTDSPLPSFNDIAAMFNRAVMVVAPHGAGLSNILFSKPGTFIVELVCNWIHINFCYQNAAHVLGHRWHGISGVSGCEGVIDLPTDEIENTIKFYLTWIKEHRKEWEKSVAPPNKNYYLTWKIEHVGNLTFTDFIENTDDWLKMLQP
;
A
#
# COMPACT_ATOMS: atom_id res chain seq x y z
N MET A 1 -68.98 -32.13 -30.97
CA MET A 1 -68.37 -33.46 -30.75
C MET A 1 -66.90 -33.26 -30.39
N LEU A 2 -66.51 -33.73 -29.20
CA LEU A 2 -65.21 -34.34 -28.80
C LEU A 2 -63.91 -33.64 -29.30
N GLU A 3 -62.88 -33.27 -28.52
CA GLU A 3 -62.43 -33.55 -27.15
C GLU A 3 -61.32 -32.52 -26.79
N ARG A 4 -61.13 -32.26 -25.49
CA ARG A 4 -59.93 -31.62 -24.88
C ARG A 4 -58.80 -32.69 -24.75
N PRO A 5 -57.50 -32.42 -24.36
CA PRO A 5 -57.06 -31.34 -23.47
C PRO A 5 -55.62 -30.74 -23.61
N ARG A 6 -55.50 -29.54 -23.04
CA ARG A 6 -54.43 -29.00 -22.16
C ARG A 6 -53.02 -29.63 -22.21
N HIS A 7 -52.04 -28.88 -22.74
CA HIS A 7 -50.71 -28.67 -22.14
C HIS A 7 -50.00 -27.48 -22.83
N PHE A 8 -50.35 -26.25 -22.43
CA PHE A 8 -49.65 -25.05 -22.88
C PHE A 8 -49.68 -23.98 -21.78
N LEU A 9 -49.16 -24.32 -20.60
CA LEU A 9 -48.88 -23.34 -19.53
C LEU A 9 -47.85 -23.89 -18.54
N TYR A 10 -46.70 -24.36 -19.03
CA TYR A 10 -45.54 -24.69 -18.18
C TYR A 10 -44.18 -24.34 -18.82
N LEU A 11 -44.17 -23.68 -19.98
CA LEU A 11 -42.94 -23.35 -20.73
C LEU A 11 -42.64 -21.84 -20.84
N LEU A 12 -43.31 -21.00 -20.04
CA LEU A 12 -43.01 -19.55 -20.01
C LEU A 12 -42.55 -19.01 -18.65
N ILE A 13 -42.43 -19.84 -17.62
CA ILE A 13 -41.96 -19.43 -16.27
C ILE A 13 -40.62 -20.09 -15.88
N ALA A 14 -40.09 -20.99 -16.71
CA ALA A 14 -38.78 -21.63 -16.50
C ALA A 14 -37.63 -20.99 -17.32
N GLY A 15 -37.89 -19.90 -18.05
CA GLY A 15 -36.92 -19.24 -18.94
C GLY A 15 -36.33 -17.92 -18.42
N ILE A 16 -36.72 -17.45 -17.23
CA ILE A 16 -36.29 -16.15 -16.68
C ILE A 16 -35.46 -16.29 -15.39
N THR A 17 -35.35 -17.49 -14.82
CA THR A 17 -34.59 -17.74 -13.58
C THR A 17 -33.15 -18.24 -13.79
N SER A 18 -32.70 -18.46 -15.02
CA SER A 18 -31.35 -18.97 -15.31
C SER A 18 -30.38 -17.93 -15.91
N LEU A 19 -30.77 -16.66 -15.99
CA LEU A 19 -29.87 -15.57 -16.45
C LEU A 19 -29.51 -14.54 -15.35
N VAL A 20 -30.02 -14.69 -14.13
CA VAL A 20 -29.74 -13.77 -13.00
C VAL A 20 -28.74 -14.38 -11.99
N LEU A 21 -28.37 -15.66 -12.12
CA LEU A 21 -27.48 -16.35 -11.17
C LEU A 21 -26.00 -16.46 -11.60
N LEU A 22 -25.58 -15.77 -12.66
CA LEU A 22 -24.19 -15.79 -13.17
C LEU A 22 -23.48 -14.42 -13.18
N MET A 23 -24.03 -13.42 -12.48
CA MET A 23 -23.39 -12.09 -12.32
C MET A 23 -23.26 -11.61 -10.85
N HIS A 24 -23.22 -12.53 -9.89
CA HIS A 24 -22.99 -12.22 -8.46
C HIS A 24 -21.86 -13.05 -7.85
N LEU A 25 -20.70 -13.09 -8.52
CA LEU A 25 -19.42 -13.49 -7.95
C LEU A 25 -18.33 -12.45 -8.25
N SER A 26 -18.57 -11.23 -7.81
CA SER A 26 -17.52 -10.26 -7.52
C SER A 26 -18.09 -9.20 -6.59
N SER A 27 -17.34 -8.83 -5.56
CA SER A 27 -17.64 -7.78 -4.57
C SER A 27 -18.80 -8.05 -3.61
N SER A 28 -18.47 -8.56 -2.41
CA SER A 28 -18.88 -8.00 -1.10
C SER A 28 -18.65 -9.05 -0.01
N CYS A 29 -17.85 -8.70 1.01
CA CYS A 29 -17.92 -9.35 2.30
C CYS A 29 -18.12 -8.25 3.33
N GLY A 30 -19.37 -7.81 3.44
CA GLY A 30 -19.88 -7.06 4.57
C GLY A 30 -20.49 -8.04 5.57
N ILE A 31 -20.03 -7.94 6.81
CA ILE A 31 -20.80 -8.14 8.05
C ILE A 31 -21.70 -9.38 8.04
N ASN A 32 -21.15 -10.54 8.47
CA ASN A 32 -21.82 -11.52 9.34
C ASN A 32 -20.94 -12.76 9.53
N CYS A 33 -20.11 -12.77 10.58
CA CYS A 33 -19.58 -14.01 11.13
C CYS A 33 -19.19 -13.80 12.60
N TRP A 34 -20.16 -13.85 13.49
CA TRP A 34 -19.95 -14.06 14.93
C TRP A 34 -20.97 -15.08 15.44
N LEU A 35 -20.45 -16.18 15.98
CA LEU A 35 -20.97 -17.04 17.06
C LEU A 35 -20.69 -18.53 16.75
N ARG A 36 -19.71 -19.11 17.45
CA ARG A 36 -19.89 -20.36 18.21
C ARG A 36 -18.72 -20.63 19.16
N GLN A 37 -19.09 -21.02 20.38
CA GLN A 37 -18.27 -21.19 21.57
C GLN A 37 -17.65 -22.59 21.70
N PHE A 38 -16.68 -22.63 22.61
CA PHE A 38 -15.72 -23.62 23.07
C PHE A 38 -16.24 -24.98 23.57
N ALA A 39 -15.37 -26.00 23.44
CA ALA A 39 -15.29 -27.19 24.30
C ALA A 39 -13.79 -27.49 24.60
N PRO A 40 -13.45 -28.12 25.75
CA PRO A 40 -12.06 -28.23 26.22
C PRO A 40 -11.29 -29.37 25.55
N GLY A 41 -10.02 -29.13 25.21
CA GLY A 41 -9.15 -30.08 24.49
C GLY A 41 -8.39 -31.08 25.39
N PRO A 42 -7.93 -32.23 24.84
CA PRO A 42 -7.09 -33.20 25.53
C PRO A 42 -5.57 -32.92 25.36
N LYS A 43 -4.77 -33.72 26.07
CA LYS A 43 -3.31 -33.61 26.28
C LYS A 43 -2.45 -33.59 25.00
N LEU A 44 -1.29 -32.91 25.12
CA LEU A 44 -0.27 -32.71 24.08
C LEU A 44 0.27 -34.03 23.49
N GLU A 45 0.16 -34.16 22.17
CA GLU A 45 1.00 -35.00 21.32
C GLU A 45 1.47 -34.19 20.11
N PHE A 46 2.71 -34.42 19.67
CA PHE A 46 3.27 -33.78 18.47
C PHE A 46 2.62 -34.36 17.21
N THR A 47 1.91 -33.55 16.43
CA THR A 47 1.42 -33.98 15.11
C THR A 47 2.56 -33.90 14.09
N THR A 48 3.13 -35.04 13.71
CA THR A 48 3.91 -35.14 12.48
C THR A 48 2.96 -35.08 11.29
N LEU A 49 2.92 -33.95 10.57
CA LEU A 49 2.31 -33.89 9.25
C LEU A 49 3.20 -34.68 8.27
N ASN A 50 2.92 -35.97 8.14
CA ASN A 50 3.57 -36.83 7.14
C ASN A 50 2.91 -36.57 5.79
N PHE A 51 3.63 -35.85 4.92
CA PHE A 51 3.18 -35.58 3.56
C PHE A 51 3.73 -36.63 2.61
N SER A 52 2.86 -37.50 2.07
CA SER A 52 3.23 -38.68 1.28
C SER A 52 3.13 -38.47 -0.25
N GLY A 53 3.51 -37.31 -0.77
CA GLY A 53 3.51 -37.03 -2.21
C GLY A 53 4.82 -36.38 -2.63
N VAL A 54 5.59 -37.04 -3.51
CA VAL A 54 6.89 -36.64 -4.11
C VAL A 54 7.45 -35.33 -3.55
N ILE A 55 7.86 -35.40 -2.30
CA ILE A 55 8.49 -34.29 -1.60
C ILE A 55 9.98 -34.41 -1.94
N PRO A 56 10.65 -33.34 -2.41
CA PRO A 56 12.10 -33.33 -2.55
C PRO A 56 12.71 -33.86 -1.24
N THR A 57 13.59 -34.86 -1.30
CA THR A 57 14.19 -35.54 -0.13
C THR A 57 14.76 -34.61 0.95
N LYS A 58 14.95 -33.32 0.64
CA LYS A 58 15.31 -32.23 1.56
C LYS A 58 14.20 -31.78 2.54
N LEU A 59 12.95 -32.19 2.38
CA LEU A 59 11.80 -31.71 3.17
C LEU A 59 11.32 -32.66 4.28
N ILE A 60 11.97 -33.81 4.46
CA ILE A 60 11.61 -34.87 5.43
C ILE A 60 11.66 -34.39 6.91
N GLN A 61 12.12 -33.17 7.17
CA GLN A 61 12.28 -32.62 8.52
C GLN A 61 11.44 -31.37 8.84
N PHE A 62 10.43 -31.03 8.02
CA PHE A 62 9.55 -29.91 8.38
C PHE A 62 8.56 -30.35 9.47
N LYS A 63 8.84 -29.98 10.73
CA LYS A 63 7.94 -30.19 11.87
C LYS A 63 7.41 -28.85 12.33
N VAL A 64 6.08 -28.73 12.40
CA VAL A 64 5.40 -27.58 12.99
C VAL A 64 4.82 -28.04 14.32
N ALA A 65 5.04 -27.28 15.38
CA ALA A 65 4.44 -27.60 16.66
C ALA A 65 2.89 -27.52 16.57
N PRO A 66 2.16 -28.39 17.30
CA PRO A 66 0.70 -28.37 17.32
C PRO A 66 0.14 -27.07 17.91
N ARG A 67 0.96 -26.37 18.71
CA ARG A 67 0.69 -25.04 19.26
C ARG A 67 1.88 -24.13 18.98
N LEU A 68 1.58 -22.91 18.55
CA LEU A 68 2.51 -21.90 18.10
C LEU A 68 2.41 -20.67 18.98
N ASP A 69 3.55 -20.14 19.40
CA ASP A 69 3.62 -18.80 19.96
C ASP A 69 3.45 -17.79 18.82
N VAL A 70 2.37 -17.01 18.87
CA VAL A 70 2.06 -16.02 17.83
C VAL A 70 2.73 -14.69 18.20
N LEU A 71 3.70 -14.28 17.40
CA LEU A 71 4.37 -12.99 17.49
C LEU A 71 3.79 -12.04 16.46
N ARG A 72 3.12 -10.98 16.93
CA ARG A 72 2.56 -9.98 16.03
C ARG A 72 3.53 -8.81 15.96
N GLN A 73 3.98 -8.45 14.77
CA GLN A 73 5.01 -7.42 14.58
C GLN A 73 4.63 -6.07 15.20
N TRP A 74 3.32 -5.78 15.29
CA TRP A 74 2.81 -4.55 15.87
C TRP A 74 2.72 -4.59 17.40
N GLU A 75 2.98 -5.69 18.10
CA GLU A 75 2.89 -5.74 19.58
C GLU A 75 4.10 -5.07 20.25
N ASP A 76 3.86 -4.40 21.39
CA ASP A 76 4.87 -3.63 22.13
C ASP A 76 6.04 -4.48 22.58
N ASP A 77 5.75 -5.71 22.99
CA ASP A 77 6.70 -6.70 23.46
C ASP A 77 7.29 -7.56 22.34
N TYR A 78 6.97 -7.31 21.07
CA TYR A 78 7.47 -8.08 19.93
C TYR A 78 9.00 -8.30 19.99
N PHE A 79 9.77 -7.24 20.19
CA PHE A 79 11.24 -7.33 20.28
C PHE A 79 11.75 -8.10 21.51
N THR A 80 11.04 -8.05 22.62
CA THR A 80 11.41 -8.84 23.81
C THR A 80 11.03 -10.30 23.62
N ARG A 81 9.88 -10.58 23.00
CA ARG A 81 9.39 -11.94 22.74
C ARG A 81 10.22 -12.67 21.70
N VAL A 82 10.69 -12.02 20.64
CA VAL A 82 11.57 -12.68 19.64
C VAL A 82 12.87 -13.23 20.26
N LEU A 83 13.36 -12.66 21.36
CA LEU A 83 14.56 -13.14 22.06
C LEU A 83 14.38 -14.54 22.67
N GLN A 84 13.15 -15.00 22.84
CA GLN A 84 12.82 -16.34 23.34
C GLN A 84 13.02 -17.42 22.27
N PHE A 85 13.22 -17.04 21.00
CA PHE A 85 13.29 -17.95 19.86
C PHE A 85 14.67 -17.86 19.20
N PRO A 86 15.58 -18.83 19.44
CA PRO A 86 16.97 -18.76 18.94
C PRO A 86 17.08 -18.77 17.41
N GLN A 87 16.05 -19.25 16.71
CA GLN A 87 15.94 -19.24 15.26
C GLN A 87 15.47 -17.90 14.68
N VAL A 88 15.03 -16.96 15.52
CA VAL A 88 14.57 -15.62 15.13
C VAL A 88 15.58 -14.59 15.60
N SER A 89 15.83 -13.58 14.78
CA SER A 89 16.64 -12.43 15.18
C SER A 89 16.13 -11.19 14.47
N VAL A 90 16.26 -10.02 15.12
CA VAL A 90 15.70 -8.77 14.57
C VAL A 90 16.77 -7.70 14.49
N LEU A 91 16.88 -7.08 13.31
CA LEU A 91 17.65 -5.87 13.07
C LEU A 91 16.73 -4.67 13.19
N VAL A 92 17.02 -3.75 14.12
CA VAL A 92 16.19 -2.55 14.34
C VAL A 92 16.97 -1.31 13.93
N LEU A 93 16.39 -0.52 13.03
CA LEU A 93 16.89 0.80 12.67
C LEU A 93 16.20 1.84 13.55
N LYS A 94 16.98 2.59 14.34
CA LYS A 94 16.43 3.61 15.24
C LYS A 94 16.67 5.05 14.80
N ALA A 95 15.64 5.88 14.95
CA ALA A 95 15.73 7.32 14.80
C ALA A 95 16.47 7.99 15.94
N ASN A 96 17.00 9.19 15.65
CA ASN A 96 17.42 10.11 16.69
C ASN A 96 16.19 10.46 17.56
N PRO A 97 16.20 10.13 18.86
CA PRO A 97 15.05 10.37 19.73
C PRO A 97 14.68 11.84 19.89
N LYS A 98 15.61 12.76 19.60
CA LYS A 98 15.39 14.20 19.70
C LYS A 98 14.85 14.81 18.41
N ASP A 99 14.93 14.08 17.30
CA ASP A 99 14.48 14.58 15.99
C ASP A 99 14.17 13.40 15.04
N PRO A 100 13.04 12.69 15.26
CA PRO A 100 12.66 11.56 14.40
C PRO A 100 12.41 11.97 12.94
N LEU A 101 11.98 13.22 12.74
CA LEU A 101 11.66 13.82 11.44
C LEU A 101 12.90 14.25 10.64
N SER A 102 14.05 14.51 11.29
CA SER A 102 15.30 14.85 10.57
C SER A 102 15.67 13.85 9.48
N ASN A 103 15.21 12.61 9.60
CA ASN A 103 15.61 11.51 8.77
C ASN A 103 14.64 11.21 7.61
N THR A 104 13.54 11.96 7.48
CA THR A 104 12.64 11.80 6.35
C THR A 104 13.13 12.59 5.13
N PRO A 105 13.07 12.01 3.92
CA PRO A 105 13.39 12.74 2.68
C PRO A 105 12.58 14.03 2.49
N LEU A 106 11.37 14.08 3.02
CA LEU A 106 10.50 15.25 3.04
C LEU A 106 10.05 15.53 4.47
N ASP A 107 10.27 16.76 4.93
CA ASP A 107 9.85 17.27 6.25
C ASP A 107 8.72 18.30 6.13
N LYS A 108 8.22 18.52 4.91
CA LYS A 108 7.12 19.40 4.59
C LYS A 108 5.92 18.61 4.08
N ALA A 109 4.74 19.07 4.46
CA ALA A 109 3.47 18.64 3.94
C ALA A 109 2.58 19.86 3.67
N PHE A 110 1.31 19.64 3.35
CA PHE A 110 0.36 20.70 3.03
C PHE A 110 -0.97 20.44 3.73
N ASP A 111 -1.64 21.53 4.11
CA ASP A 111 -2.97 21.45 4.68
C ASP A 111 -3.95 20.87 3.66
N TRP A 112 -4.89 20.09 4.19
CA TRP A 112 -5.90 19.45 3.37
C TRP A 112 -7.00 20.45 3.08
N THR A 113 -7.34 20.55 1.80
CA THR A 113 -8.48 21.37 1.38
C THR A 113 -9.57 20.47 0.84
N GLY A 114 -10.79 20.97 0.78
CA GLY A 114 -11.87 20.23 0.15
C GLY A 114 -13.12 21.07 -0.10
N SER A 115 -14.07 20.48 -0.81
CA SER A 115 -15.37 21.08 -1.04
C SER A 115 -16.10 21.38 0.26
N GLU A 116 -17.06 22.32 0.23
CA GLU A 116 -17.89 22.62 1.39
C GLU A 116 -18.61 21.36 1.91
N LEU A 117 -19.17 20.57 0.98
CA LEU A 117 -19.79 19.29 1.31
C LEU A 117 -18.81 18.33 1.96
N MET A 118 -17.58 18.24 1.43
CA MET A 118 -16.54 17.40 2.01
C MET A 118 -16.19 17.83 3.43
N CYS A 119 -15.88 19.10 3.65
CA CYS A 119 -15.51 19.60 4.97
C CYS A 119 -16.66 19.51 5.99
N LYS A 120 -17.90 19.73 5.57
CA LYS A 120 -19.10 19.56 6.41
C LYS A 120 -19.29 18.11 6.85
N ASN A 121 -19.15 17.17 5.91
CA ASN A 121 -19.26 15.73 6.17
C ASN A 121 -18.17 15.23 7.14
N ILE A 122 -16.99 15.82 7.02
CA ILE A 122 -15.84 15.57 7.89
C ILE A 122 -16.13 16.04 9.33
N GLN A 123 -16.70 17.23 9.53
CA GLN A 123 -16.96 17.79 10.87
C GLN A 123 -18.01 17.01 11.67
N ASN A 124 -18.96 16.36 11.00
CA ASN A 124 -20.02 15.59 11.64
C ASN A 124 -20.04 14.15 11.11
N PRO A 125 -19.02 13.32 11.40
CA PRO A 125 -18.94 12.00 10.82
C PRO A 125 -19.86 11.03 11.61
N PRO A 126 -20.88 10.38 11.00
CA PRO A 126 -21.66 9.37 11.72
C PRO A 126 -20.91 8.09 12.07
N LYS A 127 -19.60 7.99 11.78
CA LYS A 127 -18.68 7.05 12.44
C LYS A 127 -17.46 7.82 12.96
N LYS A 128 -17.10 7.66 14.23
CA LYS A 128 -16.00 8.35 14.93
C LYS A 128 -14.57 8.12 14.38
N ASN A 129 -14.39 7.52 13.20
CA ASN A 129 -13.22 6.67 12.95
C ASN A 129 -12.18 7.19 11.95
N TYR A 130 -12.11 8.47 11.58
CA TYR A 130 -10.99 8.91 10.71
C TYR A 130 -10.40 10.29 11.01
N LEU A 131 -11.20 11.29 11.40
CA LEU A 131 -10.68 12.66 11.56
C LEU A 131 -10.25 12.99 12.98
N GLN A 132 -10.88 12.36 13.97
CA GLN A 132 -10.38 12.34 15.35
C GLN A 132 -8.96 11.76 15.41
N PHE A 133 -8.61 10.87 14.46
CA PHE A 133 -7.31 10.23 14.38
C PHE A 133 -6.18 11.15 13.89
N TYR A 134 -6.49 12.20 13.14
CA TYR A 134 -5.45 13.09 12.62
C TYR A 134 -5.46 14.48 13.25
N ASN A 135 -6.45 14.78 14.10
CA ASN A 135 -6.63 16.13 14.68
C ASN A 135 -6.56 17.24 13.61
N LYS A 136 -7.00 16.93 12.38
CA LYS A 136 -6.96 17.84 11.22
C LYS A 136 -8.34 18.38 10.93
N SER A 137 -8.43 19.68 10.71
CA SER A 137 -9.60 20.35 10.17
C SER A 137 -9.53 20.38 8.64
N CYS A 138 -10.59 20.00 7.96
CA CYS A 138 -10.74 20.26 6.53
C CYS A 138 -10.93 21.75 6.29
N ASN A 139 -10.15 22.32 5.36
CA ASN A 139 -10.22 23.74 5.03
C ASN A 139 -10.93 23.95 3.68
N THR A 140 -11.97 24.78 3.64
CA THR A 140 -12.65 25.16 2.40
C THR A 140 -11.89 26.25 1.63
N ASP A 141 -10.97 26.96 2.29
CA ASP A 141 -10.04 27.88 1.62
C ASP A 141 -8.97 27.09 0.86
N MET A 142 -9.14 26.99 -0.45
CA MET A 142 -8.18 26.34 -1.35
C MET A 142 -6.76 26.93 -1.25
N SER A 143 -6.61 28.20 -0.85
CA SER A 143 -5.31 28.84 -0.73
C SER A 143 -4.45 28.28 0.41
N ALA A 144 -5.08 27.60 1.38
CA ALA A 144 -4.37 26.92 2.46
C ALA A 144 -3.41 25.82 1.95
N ALA A 145 -3.71 25.22 0.78
CA ALA A 145 -2.83 24.22 0.16
C ALA A 145 -1.52 24.81 -0.39
N PHE A 146 -1.36 26.13 -0.48
CA PHE A 146 -0.17 26.75 -1.06
C PHE A 146 1.03 26.73 -0.12
N LYS A 147 0.78 26.96 1.18
CA LYS A 147 1.84 27.11 2.18
C LYS A 147 2.24 25.75 2.73
N PRO A 148 3.54 25.41 2.72
CA PRO A 148 4.00 24.18 3.34
C PRO A 148 3.88 24.29 4.86
N VAL A 149 3.43 23.21 5.48
CA VAL A 149 3.46 22.99 6.92
C VAL A 149 4.53 21.93 7.25
N LYS A 150 4.98 21.88 8.50
CA LYS A 150 5.87 20.80 8.94
C LYS A 150 5.11 19.49 8.90
N LEU A 151 5.71 18.43 8.37
CA LEU A 151 5.16 17.09 8.46
C LEU A 151 5.12 16.71 9.95
N GLU A 152 3.92 16.43 10.46
CA GLU A 152 3.72 16.20 11.89
C GLU A 152 4.09 14.77 12.31
N GLU A 153 4.52 14.63 13.57
CA GLU A 153 4.94 13.34 14.14
C GLU A 153 3.81 12.32 14.21
N PHE A 154 2.54 12.76 14.31
CA PHE A 154 1.40 11.84 14.36
C PHE A 154 1.26 10.97 13.10
N TYR A 155 1.79 11.38 11.93
CA TYR A 155 1.78 10.53 10.74
C TYR A 155 2.76 9.35 10.84
N PHE A 156 3.62 9.37 11.87
CA PHE A 156 4.52 8.28 12.23
C PHE A 156 3.92 7.40 13.33
N GLU A 157 2.88 7.88 14.01
CA GLU A 157 2.09 7.15 14.99
C GLU A 157 0.90 6.49 14.29
N ASN A 158 0.48 5.31 14.74
CA ASN A 158 -0.73 4.66 14.19
C ASN A 158 -1.95 5.11 15.01
N PRO A 159 -2.82 5.98 14.48
CA PRO A 159 -3.82 6.63 15.32
C PRO A 159 -5.00 5.73 15.71
N GLU A 160 -5.21 4.58 15.03
CA GLU A 160 -6.17 3.58 15.51
C GLU A 160 -5.73 2.89 16.81
N ARG A 161 -4.49 3.16 17.24
CA ARG A 161 -3.87 2.64 18.45
C ARG A 161 -3.09 3.77 19.15
N LEU A 162 -3.78 4.90 19.36
CA LEU A 162 -3.40 6.06 20.19
C LEU A 162 -3.10 5.72 21.68
N ASP A 163 -2.60 4.52 21.98
CA ASP A 163 -1.86 4.29 23.21
C ASP A 163 -0.38 4.59 22.93
N SER A 164 -0.09 5.85 23.19
CA SER A 164 1.10 6.67 23.02
C SER A 164 2.46 6.15 23.54
N ASN A 165 2.80 4.87 23.35
CA ASN A 165 4.12 4.34 23.76
C ASN A 165 4.83 3.44 22.72
N ARG A 166 4.32 3.34 21.49
CA ARG A 166 4.92 2.47 20.47
C ARG A 166 6.16 3.08 19.82
N ARG A 167 7.28 2.91 20.53
CA ARG A 167 8.67 2.94 20.04
C ARG A 167 8.98 4.20 19.22
N PRO A 168 8.98 5.41 19.82
CA PRO A 168 9.19 6.70 19.14
C PRO A 168 10.49 6.75 18.32
N ASN A 169 11.40 5.81 18.58
CA ASN A 169 12.69 5.73 17.93
C ASN A 169 12.81 4.61 16.90
N VAL A 170 11.77 3.88 16.48
CA VAL A 170 11.93 2.80 15.47
C VAL A 170 11.49 3.25 14.10
N VAL A 171 12.47 3.35 13.20
CA VAL A 171 12.26 3.77 11.81
C VAL A 171 11.77 2.62 10.98
N THR A 172 12.46 1.48 11.08
CA THR A 172 12.06 0.22 10.49
C THR A 172 12.80 -0.91 11.18
N PHE A 173 12.40 -2.15 10.89
CA PHE A 173 13.14 -3.33 11.30
C PHE A 173 13.02 -4.46 10.27
N LEU A 174 13.93 -5.42 10.37
CA LEU A 174 13.97 -6.61 9.54
C LEU A 174 14.15 -7.84 10.43
N THR A 175 13.21 -8.77 10.34
CA THR A 175 13.26 -10.03 11.08
C THR A 175 13.90 -11.09 10.21
N LYS A 176 15.00 -11.69 10.68
CA LYS A 176 15.61 -12.89 10.10
C LYS A 176 15.07 -14.11 10.82
N VAL A 177 14.54 -15.07 10.06
CA VAL A 177 14.09 -16.37 10.59
C VAL A 177 14.86 -17.48 9.90
N SER A 178 15.44 -18.37 10.69
CA SER A 178 16.12 -19.57 10.20
C SER A 178 15.11 -20.71 10.04
N ARG A 179 15.14 -21.40 8.91
CA ARG A 179 14.34 -22.60 8.60
C ARG A 179 12.85 -22.39 8.90
N GLY A 180 12.14 -21.73 7.99
CA GLY A 180 10.71 -21.46 8.16
C GLY A 180 9.89 -21.78 6.92
N LEU A 181 8.59 -21.87 7.13
CA LEU A 181 7.56 -21.91 6.10
C LEU A 181 6.88 -20.54 6.02
N ILE A 182 6.76 -20.03 4.80
CA ILE A 182 6.05 -18.82 4.46
C ILE A 182 4.68 -19.21 3.92
N THR A 183 3.61 -18.63 4.47
CA THR A 183 2.24 -18.90 3.99
C THR A 183 1.98 -18.20 2.65
N ALA A 184 1.17 -18.84 1.80
CA ALA A 184 0.99 -18.42 0.41
C ALA A 184 0.37 -17.02 0.24
N ASP A 185 -0.65 -16.73 1.04
CA ASP A 185 -1.59 -15.61 0.91
C ASP A 185 -1.26 -14.40 1.78
N HIS A 186 -0.63 -14.64 2.93
CA HIS A 186 -0.37 -13.61 3.93
C HIS A 186 1.10 -13.38 4.22
N GLY A 187 2.01 -14.22 3.71
CA GLY A 187 3.42 -14.11 4.02
C GLY A 187 3.76 -14.36 5.50
N TYR A 188 2.89 -15.04 6.25
CA TYR A 188 3.18 -15.39 7.64
C TYR A 188 4.33 -16.37 7.69
N VAL A 189 5.21 -16.22 8.69
CA VAL A 189 6.38 -17.08 8.83
C VAL A 189 6.20 -18.01 10.02
N ILE A 190 6.20 -19.31 9.76
CA ILE A 190 6.11 -20.36 10.77
C ILE A 190 7.45 -21.08 10.85
N SER A 191 8.06 -21.14 12.02
CA SER A 191 9.33 -21.84 12.25
C SER A 191 9.29 -22.56 13.60
N ASP A 192 9.38 -23.90 13.57
CA ASP A 192 9.26 -24.78 14.73
C ASP A 192 7.99 -24.50 15.57
N ASN A 193 8.13 -23.75 16.66
CA ASN A 193 7.08 -23.42 17.63
C ASN A 193 6.60 -21.96 17.57
N VAL A 194 7.03 -21.16 16.58
CA VAL A 194 6.68 -19.74 16.48
C VAL A 194 5.99 -19.41 15.16
N LYS A 195 4.96 -18.55 15.22
CA LYS A 195 4.31 -17.92 14.06
C LYS A 195 4.48 -16.41 14.13
N ILE A 196 5.16 -15.83 13.15
CA ILE A 196 5.33 -14.38 13.02
C ILE A 196 4.29 -13.83 12.04
N VAL A 197 3.46 -12.92 12.52
CA VAL A 197 2.40 -12.26 11.77
C VAL A 197 2.81 -10.81 11.51
N THR A 198 2.93 -10.44 10.24
CA THR A 198 3.20 -9.06 9.83
C THR A 198 1.94 -8.22 9.89
N GLU A 199 2.08 -6.93 10.21
CA GLU A 199 0.97 -5.99 10.08
C GLU A 199 0.48 -5.93 8.62
N GLN A 200 -0.83 -5.92 8.38
CA GLN A 200 -1.46 -5.89 7.05
C GLN A 200 -2.96 -5.53 7.19
N CYS A 201 -3.71 -5.52 6.09
CA CYS A 201 -5.13 -5.14 6.09
C CYS A 201 -6.07 -6.07 6.85
N ILE A 202 -5.87 -7.38 6.76
CA ILE A 202 -6.72 -8.36 7.42
C ILE A 202 -5.85 -9.41 8.10
N PHE A 203 -6.28 -9.83 9.30
CA PHE A 203 -5.61 -10.84 10.10
C PHE A 203 -6.51 -12.08 10.25
N PRO A 204 -6.73 -12.86 9.17
CA PRO A 204 -7.74 -13.93 9.22
C PRO A 204 -7.33 -15.09 10.12
N ASP A 205 -6.03 -15.25 10.41
CA ASP A 205 -5.51 -16.26 11.32
C ASP A 205 -4.51 -15.68 12.33
N LEU A 206 -5.03 -15.37 13.51
CA LEU A 206 -4.26 -15.04 14.72
C LEU A 206 -4.24 -16.19 15.73
N GLY A 207 -4.73 -17.37 15.35
CA GLY A 207 -4.84 -18.52 16.25
C GLY A 207 -3.48 -19.09 16.62
N GLU A 208 -3.40 -19.75 17.77
CA GLU A 208 -2.18 -20.42 18.26
C GLU A 208 -1.95 -21.79 17.61
N HIS A 209 -2.80 -22.18 16.66
CA HIS A 209 -2.63 -23.43 15.92
C HIS A 209 -2.09 -23.14 14.52
N PRO A 210 -1.39 -24.10 13.90
CA PRO A 210 -1.12 -24.03 12.47
C PRO A 210 -2.42 -23.79 11.70
N PRO A 211 -2.42 -22.96 10.65
CA PRO A 211 -3.62 -22.75 9.84
C PRO A 211 -4.21 -24.10 9.39
N ALA A 212 -5.52 -24.29 9.52
CA ALA A 212 -6.17 -25.56 9.16
C ALA A 212 -5.95 -25.95 7.68
N ASN A 213 -5.68 -24.96 6.83
CA ASN A 213 -5.38 -25.08 5.41
C ASN A 213 -3.87 -25.05 5.09
N LEU A 214 -2.98 -25.21 6.08
CA LEU A 214 -1.54 -25.21 5.85
C LEU A 214 -1.14 -26.39 4.95
N LYS A 215 -0.69 -26.09 3.74
CA LYS A 215 -0.23 -27.10 2.77
C LYS A 215 1.29 -27.27 2.83
N PRO A 216 1.81 -28.40 2.32
CA PRO A 216 3.24 -28.53 2.05
C PRO A 216 3.79 -27.34 1.27
N PRO A 217 5.04 -26.96 1.51
CA PRO A 217 5.71 -25.99 0.66
C PRO A 217 5.73 -26.49 -0.78
N THR A 218 5.31 -25.63 -1.70
CA THR A 218 5.40 -25.83 -3.14
C THR A 218 6.81 -25.53 -3.66
N ASN A 219 7.58 -24.72 -2.94
CA ASN A 219 8.96 -24.36 -3.26
C ASN A 219 9.88 -24.48 -2.03
N VAL A 220 11.14 -24.81 -2.28
CA VAL A 220 12.21 -24.92 -1.27
C VAL A 220 13.37 -24.06 -1.73
N GLU A 221 13.65 -23.01 -0.97
CA GLU A 221 14.64 -22.00 -1.34
C GLU A 221 15.73 -21.85 -0.27
N ASP A 222 16.91 -21.38 -0.63
CA ASP A 222 17.95 -21.12 0.36
C ASP A 222 17.65 -19.82 1.13
N THR A 223 17.36 -18.73 0.42
CA THR A 223 17.06 -17.42 1.04
C THR A 223 15.87 -16.75 0.36
N VAL A 224 14.91 -16.29 1.17
CA VAL A 224 13.68 -15.63 0.69
C VAL A 224 13.46 -14.31 1.43
N PHE A 225 13.13 -13.26 0.69
CA PHE A 225 12.63 -11.99 1.21
C PHE A 225 11.10 -11.93 1.03
N VAL A 226 10.36 -11.69 2.10
CA VAL A 226 8.90 -11.76 2.09
C VAL A 226 8.29 -10.39 1.82
N LEU A 227 7.50 -10.29 0.74
CA LEU A 227 6.70 -9.10 0.43
C LEU A 227 5.21 -9.37 0.38
N SER A 228 4.80 -10.65 0.28
CA SER A 228 3.41 -11.05 0.26
C SER A 228 2.61 -10.47 1.42
N GLN A 229 1.43 -9.95 1.11
CA GLN A 229 0.40 -9.65 2.08
C GLN A 229 -0.99 -9.94 1.52
N PHE A 230 -1.98 -9.85 2.40
CA PHE A 230 -3.37 -9.85 1.99
C PHE A 230 -3.71 -8.71 1.01
N TRP A 231 -4.47 -9.02 -0.05
CA TRP A 231 -4.80 -8.08 -1.15
C TRP A 231 -3.61 -7.57 -1.97
N GLY A 232 -2.43 -8.19 -1.86
CA GLY A 232 -1.25 -7.87 -2.68
C GLY A 232 -1.45 -7.91 -4.20
N ASN A 233 -2.56 -8.46 -4.69
CA ASN A 233 -2.95 -8.45 -6.10
C ASN A 233 -3.53 -7.11 -6.59
N ASN A 234 -3.98 -6.24 -5.67
CA ASN A 234 -4.51 -4.92 -5.99
C ASN A 234 -3.37 -3.89 -6.02
N ILE A 235 -3.28 -3.11 -7.09
CA ILE A 235 -2.16 -2.16 -7.29
C ILE A 235 -1.97 -1.17 -6.13
N PHE A 236 -3.05 -0.75 -5.46
CA PHE A 236 -2.95 0.07 -4.26
C PHE A 236 -2.16 -0.64 -3.16
N HIS A 237 -2.58 -1.85 -2.79
CA HIS A 237 -1.94 -2.65 -1.76
C HIS A 237 -0.52 -3.05 -2.15
N SER A 238 -0.27 -3.39 -3.42
CA SER A 238 1.11 -3.63 -3.89
C SER A 238 1.98 -2.39 -3.68
N MET A 239 1.56 -1.23 -4.19
CA MET A 239 2.40 -0.03 -4.22
C MET A 239 2.53 0.65 -2.86
N MET A 240 1.43 0.79 -2.11
CA MET A 240 1.40 1.56 -0.86
C MET A 240 1.71 0.72 0.37
N GLU A 241 1.60 -0.60 0.29
CA GLU A 241 1.78 -1.46 1.46
C GLU A 241 2.83 -2.56 1.27
N GLU A 242 2.87 -3.29 0.14
CA GLU A 242 3.92 -4.31 -0.08
C GLU A 242 5.28 -3.66 -0.35
N PHE A 243 5.35 -2.81 -1.38
CA PHE A 243 6.61 -2.22 -1.82
C PHE A 243 7.15 -1.15 -0.89
N THR A 244 6.30 -0.52 -0.08
CA THR A 244 6.76 0.43 0.95
C THR A 244 7.58 -0.29 2.01
N ARG A 245 7.28 -1.55 2.35
CA ARG A 245 8.11 -2.39 3.25
C ARG A 245 9.47 -2.73 2.64
N ALA A 246 9.53 -2.85 1.32
CA ALA A 246 10.76 -3.11 0.58
C ALA A 246 11.68 -1.89 0.49
N SER A 247 11.17 -0.68 0.75
CA SER A 247 11.82 0.59 0.38
C SER A 247 13.27 0.71 0.87
N PHE A 248 13.54 0.37 2.12
CA PHE A 248 14.90 0.38 2.71
C PHE A 248 15.82 -0.71 2.17
N TYR A 249 15.26 -1.75 1.55
CA TYR A 249 15.98 -2.96 1.17
C TYR A 249 16.14 -3.08 -0.36
N ILE A 250 15.70 -2.11 -1.15
CA ILE A 250 15.78 -2.15 -2.62
C ILE A 250 17.23 -2.33 -3.11
N ASN A 251 18.17 -1.55 -2.58
CA ASN A 251 19.59 -1.68 -2.97
C ASN A 251 20.21 -3.00 -2.50
N PHE A 252 19.84 -3.48 -1.31
CA PHE A 252 20.23 -4.81 -0.83
C PHE A 252 19.74 -5.91 -1.80
N LEU A 253 18.48 -5.84 -2.22
CA LEU A 253 17.90 -6.79 -3.17
C LEU A 253 18.54 -6.66 -4.56
N ARG A 254 18.91 -5.47 -5.04
CA ARG A 254 19.64 -5.29 -6.31
C ARG A 254 21.00 -5.99 -6.31
N ARG A 255 21.75 -5.90 -5.21
CA ARG A 255 23.07 -6.53 -5.06
C ARG A 255 22.96 -8.05 -4.88
N ARG A 256 22.07 -8.49 -3.99
CA ARG A 256 21.86 -9.91 -3.66
C ARG A 256 20.87 -10.56 -4.62
N LYS A 257 21.37 -10.92 -5.80
CA LYS A 257 20.59 -11.54 -6.89
C LYS A 257 20.14 -12.97 -6.57
N ASP A 258 20.77 -13.62 -5.60
CA ASP A 258 20.48 -14.96 -5.11
C ASP A 258 19.20 -15.05 -4.27
N ILE A 259 18.75 -13.94 -3.69
CA ILE A 259 17.58 -13.92 -2.79
C ILE A 259 16.28 -14.01 -3.60
N LYS A 260 15.45 -15.01 -3.33
CA LYS A 260 14.09 -15.08 -3.90
C LYS A 260 13.14 -14.12 -3.21
N ILE A 261 12.09 -13.69 -3.90
CA ILE A 261 11.12 -12.71 -3.40
C ILE A 261 9.76 -13.38 -3.35
N HIS A 262 9.24 -13.56 -2.13
CA HIS A 262 7.94 -14.17 -1.94
C HIS A 262 6.83 -13.15 -2.18
N ILE A 263 5.98 -13.45 -3.16
CA ILE A 263 4.86 -12.64 -3.61
C ILE A 263 3.63 -13.53 -3.74
N TYR A 264 2.48 -13.08 -3.23
CA TYR A 264 1.23 -13.82 -3.36
C TYR A 264 0.73 -13.80 -4.81
N ASN A 265 0.67 -12.62 -5.43
CA ASN A 265 0.19 -12.45 -6.80
C ASN A 265 1.19 -11.70 -7.68
N VAL A 266 1.59 -12.35 -8.76
CA VAL A 266 2.69 -11.95 -9.63
C VAL A 266 2.36 -10.74 -10.53
N GLY A 267 1.07 -10.48 -10.81
CA GLY A 267 0.56 -9.60 -11.87
C GLY A 267 1.37 -8.33 -12.16
N ILE A 268 0.95 -7.20 -11.59
CA ILE A 268 1.62 -5.89 -11.80
C ILE A 268 2.97 -5.79 -11.06
N VAL A 269 3.17 -6.64 -10.05
CA VAL A 269 4.39 -6.72 -9.23
C VAL A 269 5.64 -6.94 -10.09
N LYS A 270 5.57 -7.77 -11.14
CA LYS A 270 6.69 -7.97 -12.09
C LYS A 270 7.20 -6.66 -12.69
N ASN A 271 6.29 -5.76 -13.06
CA ASN A 271 6.66 -4.48 -13.67
C ASN A 271 7.28 -3.55 -12.63
N ILE A 272 6.78 -3.56 -11.39
CA ILE A 272 7.36 -2.77 -10.29
C ILE A 272 8.77 -3.26 -9.96
N LEU A 273 8.98 -4.58 -9.81
CA LEU A 273 10.31 -5.14 -9.57
C LEU A 273 11.30 -4.79 -10.70
N LYS A 274 10.87 -4.97 -11.96
CA LYS A 274 11.69 -4.62 -13.12
C LYS A 274 12.06 -3.14 -13.12
N HIS A 275 11.11 -2.25 -12.81
CA HIS A 275 11.35 -0.81 -12.70
C HIS A 275 12.30 -0.47 -11.55
N LEU A 276 12.23 -1.21 -10.45
CA LEU A 276 13.17 -1.10 -9.33
C LEU A 276 14.52 -1.78 -9.61
N GLY A 277 14.78 -2.31 -10.80
CA GLY A 277 16.06 -2.96 -11.14
C GLY A 277 16.24 -4.32 -10.46
N ILE A 278 15.14 -4.98 -10.08
CA ILE A 278 15.13 -6.30 -9.46
C ILE A 278 14.58 -7.30 -10.48
N ASP A 279 15.34 -8.37 -10.73
CA ASP A 279 14.95 -9.39 -11.70
C ASP A 279 13.65 -10.12 -11.27
N PRO A 280 12.55 -10.02 -12.04
CA PRO A 280 11.30 -10.70 -11.72
C PRO A 280 11.36 -12.23 -11.77
N SER A 281 12.42 -12.83 -12.33
CA SER A 281 12.67 -14.28 -12.28
C SER A 281 12.87 -14.80 -10.85
N ARG A 282 13.14 -13.90 -9.90
CA ARG A 282 13.34 -14.20 -8.48
C ARG A 282 12.03 -14.39 -7.70
N ILE A 283 10.89 -14.12 -8.32
CA ILE A 283 9.59 -14.27 -7.67
C ILE A 283 9.33 -15.75 -7.37
N VAL A 284 8.93 -16.04 -6.13
CA VAL A 284 8.39 -17.33 -5.70
C VAL A 284 7.00 -17.10 -5.09
N THR A 285 6.09 -18.05 -5.32
CA THR A 285 4.70 -17.97 -4.85
C THR A 285 4.29 -19.26 -4.12
N GLY A 286 3.09 -19.28 -3.55
CA GLY A 286 2.58 -20.44 -2.82
C GLY A 286 3.22 -20.57 -1.44
N HIS A 287 3.08 -21.74 -0.83
CA HIS A 287 3.76 -22.02 0.43
C HIS A 287 5.25 -22.24 0.13
N VAL A 288 6.14 -21.49 0.78
CA VAL A 288 7.58 -21.57 0.48
C VAL A 288 8.33 -21.89 1.75
N TRP A 289 9.11 -22.97 1.73
CA TRP A 289 10.06 -23.24 2.80
C TRP A 289 11.41 -22.61 2.45
N ALA A 290 12.08 -21.99 3.42
CA ALA A 290 13.41 -21.44 3.21
C ALA A 290 14.34 -21.63 4.40
N LYS A 291 15.65 -21.78 4.12
CA LYS A 291 16.68 -21.84 5.17
C LYS A 291 16.85 -20.50 5.87
N THR A 292 16.78 -19.40 5.13
CA THR A 292 16.82 -18.03 5.67
C THR A 292 15.65 -17.23 5.12
N ILE A 293 14.88 -16.61 6.00
CA ILE A 293 13.75 -15.74 5.65
C ILE A 293 14.04 -14.34 6.16
N TYR A 294 13.94 -13.36 5.29
CA TYR A 294 13.94 -11.94 5.62
C TYR A 294 12.51 -11.40 5.56
N LEU A 295 11.99 -11.03 6.72
CA LEU A 295 10.62 -10.56 6.91
C LEU A 295 10.67 -9.09 7.35
N PRO A 296 10.44 -8.13 6.44
CA PRO A 296 10.43 -6.72 6.79
C PRO A 296 9.28 -6.40 7.74
N GLU A 297 9.38 -5.25 8.42
CA GLU A 297 8.26 -4.63 9.12
C GLU A 297 7.01 -4.53 8.21
N GLY A 298 5.84 -4.79 8.78
CA GLY A 298 4.55 -4.64 8.09
C GLY A 298 4.08 -3.20 7.94
N THR A 299 3.04 -3.00 7.13
CA THR A 299 2.43 -1.68 6.87
C THR A 299 0.97 -1.71 7.29
N THR A 300 0.53 -0.69 8.02
CA THR A 300 -0.89 -0.50 8.37
C THR A 300 -1.72 -0.27 7.09
N CYS A 301 -2.89 -0.89 7.03
CA CYS A 301 -3.78 -0.81 5.87
C CYS A 301 -4.10 0.64 5.48
N GLY A 302 -3.91 0.97 4.20
CA GLY A 302 -4.19 2.32 3.67
C GLY A 302 -3.32 3.43 4.23
N ARG A 303 -2.32 3.11 5.07
CA ARG A 303 -1.52 4.08 5.83
C ARG A 303 -0.04 3.74 5.73
N ALA A 304 0.53 4.01 4.56
CA ALA A 304 1.97 3.89 4.35
C ALA A 304 2.72 4.81 5.32
N ARG A 305 3.72 4.27 6.04
CA ARG A 305 4.59 5.07 6.92
C ARG A 305 5.32 6.13 6.08
N PRO A 306 5.45 7.39 6.54
CA PRO A 306 5.98 8.45 5.70
C PRO A 306 7.36 8.16 5.13
N ILE A 307 8.28 7.70 5.97
CA ILE A 307 9.65 7.41 5.54
C ILE A 307 9.69 6.29 4.49
N HIS A 308 8.90 5.22 4.66
CA HIS A 308 8.81 4.12 3.70
C HIS A 308 8.23 4.55 2.35
N ALA A 309 7.13 5.32 2.37
CA ALA A 309 6.50 5.85 1.17
C ALA A 309 7.45 6.80 0.41
N GLN A 310 8.14 7.69 1.13
CA GLN A 310 9.07 8.64 0.57
C GLN A 310 10.31 7.96 -0.03
N PHE A 311 10.90 6.96 0.64
CA PHE A 311 12.02 6.18 0.09
C PHE A 311 11.59 5.39 -1.15
N LEU A 312 10.43 4.74 -1.12
CA LEU A 312 9.91 4.04 -2.29
C LEU A 312 9.71 5.02 -3.46
N SER A 313 9.05 6.15 -3.24
CA SER A 313 8.86 7.18 -4.27
C SER A 313 10.21 7.68 -4.81
N LYS A 314 11.20 7.92 -3.95
CA LYS A 314 12.56 8.30 -4.37
C LYS A 314 13.15 7.24 -5.31
N HIS A 315 13.13 5.97 -4.93
CA HIS A 315 13.65 4.88 -5.77
C HIS A 315 12.92 4.76 -7.11
N LEU A 316 11.58 4.86 -7.11
CA LEU A 316 10.79 4.80 -8.34
C LEU A 316 11.11 5.97 -9.28
N ARG A 317 11.26 7.18 -8.74
CA ARG A 317 11.56 8.40 -9.52
C ARG A 317 12.99 8.43 -10.05
N GLN A 318 13.99 8.02 -9.27
CA GLN A 318 15.39 7.96 -9.72
C GLN A 318 15.51 7.14 -11.01
N GLN A 319 14.82 6.00 -11.10
CA GLN A 319 14.84 5.15 -12.30
C GLN A 319 14.20 5.82 -13.52
N ILE A 320 13.24 6.72 -13.31
CA ILE A 320 12.61 7.52 -14.38
C ILE A 320 13.57 8.61 -14.83
N ASP A 321 14.13 9.36 -13.88
CA ASP A 321 15.03 10.49 -14.15
C ASP A 321 16.29 10.00 -14.90
N GLU A 322 16.86 8.86 -14.49
CA GLU A 322 17.99 8.20 -15.18
C GLU A 322 17.65 7.75 -16.60
N LYS A 323 16.49 7.10 -16.77
CA LYS A 323 16.10 6.45 -18.03
C LYS A 323 15.60 7.43 -19.08
N PHE A 324 14.80 8.41 -18.67
CA PHE A 324 14.12 9.32 -19.59
C PHE A 324 14.77 10.71 -19.65
N ARG A 325 15.72 11.02 -18.75
CA ARG A 325 16.33 12.37 -18.63
C ARG A 325 15.26 13.47 -18.57
N GLN A 326 14.09 13.15 -18.01
CA GLN A 326 12.92 14.03 -17.98
C GLN A 326 13.00 15.00 -16.80
N ASN A 327 13.45 16.21 -17.10
CA ASN A 327 13.42 17.30 -16.14
C ASN A 327 12.11 18.10 -16.17
N GLU A 328 11.34 17.98 -17.26
CA GLU A 328 10.12 18.76 -17.44
C GLU A 328 8.99 18.26 -16.52
N ARG A 329 8.36 19.20 -15.82
CA ARG A 329 7.20 18.98 -14.97
C ARG A 329 6.11 19.97 -15.37
N ASN A 330 5.28 19.59 -16.32
CA ASN A 330 4.29 20.48 -16.94
C ASN A 330 2.96 19.80 -17.29
N SER A 331 2.73 18.54 -16.88
CA SER A 331 1.53 17.80 -17.27
C SER A 331 0.42 17.87 -16.23
N VAL A 332 -0.83 17.88 -16.69
CA VAL A 332 -2.04 17.67 -15.88
C VAL A 332 -2.65 16.34 -16.31
N VAL A 333 -2.68 15.38 -15.39
CA VAL A 333 -3.16 14.02 -15.65
C VAL A 333 -4.61 13.90 -15.22
N LEU A 334 -5.49 13.49 -16.12
CA LEU A 334 -6.85 13.04 -15.79
C LEU A 334 -6.89 11.50 -15.77
N ILE A 335 -7.26 10.91 -14.64
CA ILE A 335 -7.53 9.47 -14.52
C ILE A 335 -8.98 9.23 -14.92
N LYS A 336 -9.19 8.44 -15.98
CA LYS A 336 -10.50 8.05 -16.49
C LYS A 336 -10.72 6.56 -16.33
N ARG A 337 -11.78 6.22 -15.59
CA ARG A 337 -12.26 4.84 -15.45
C ARG A 337 -13.25 4.53 -16.55
N ASN A 338 -13.26 3.29 -17.04
CA ASN A 338 -14.22 2.90 -18.08
C ASN A 338 -15.66 2.94 -17.56
N PRO A 339 -16.64 3.30 -18.41
CA PRO A 339 -18.05 3.17 -18.07
C PRO A 339 -18.39 1.76 -17.59
N GLY A 340 -19.31 1.65 -16.64
CA GLY A 340 -19.72 0.36 -16.05
C GLY A 340 -18.75 -0.23 -15.02
N THR A 341 -17.62 0.43 -14.73
CA THR A 341 -16.75 0.06 -13.60
C THR A 341 -17.11 0.84 -12.33
N LEU A 342 -16.85 0.25 -11.17
CA LEU A 342 -17.02 0.92 -9.89
C LEU A 342 -16.24 2.25 -9.84
N ARG A 343 -16.81 3.27 -9.20
CA ARG A 343 -16.21 4.61 -9.02
C ARG A 343 -15.94 5.35 -10.34
N HIS A 344 -16.60 4.96 -11.43
CA HIS A 344 -16.61 5.75 -12.65
C HIS A 344 -17.31 7.10 -12.39
N TYR A 345 -16.75 8.19 -12.89
CA TYR A 345 -17.38 9.51 -12.82
C TYR A 345 -18.35 9.72 -13.99
N SER A 346 -19.62 10.01 -13.70
CA SER A 346 -20.73 10.14 -14.67
C SER A 346 -20.45 11.14 -15.79
N HIS A 347 -19.84 12.27 -15.45
CA HIS A 347 -19.61 13.40 -16.37
C HIS A 347 -18.18 13.42 -16.94
N HIS A 348 -17.55 12.25 -17.07
CA HIS A 348 -16.15 12.17 -17.49
C HIS A 348 -15.85 12.81 -18.84
N THR A 349 -16.77 12.69 -19.80
CA THR A 349 -16.61 13.28 -21.15
C THR A 349 -16.60 14.80 -21.10
N GLU A 350 -17.48 15.39 -20.30
CA GLU A 350 -17.57 16.85 -20.11
C GLU A 350 -16.29 17.37 -19.45
N LEU A 351 -15.86 16.74 -18.36
CA LEU A 351 -14.61 17.08 -17.68
C LEU A 351 -13.38 16.91 -18.60
N GLN A 352 -13.33 15.84 -19.38
CA GLN A 352 -12.23 15.64 -20.34
C GLN A 352 -12.20 16.76 -21.38
N ASN A 353 -13.34 17.08 -22.01
CA ASN A 353 -13.45 18.14 -23.00
C ASN A 353 -13.08 19.52 -22.42
N PHE A 354 -13.43 19.77 -21.16
CA PHE A 354 -13.01 20.95 -20.42
C PHE A 354 -11.49 20.99 -20.25
N MET A 355 -10.89 19.90 -19.75
CA MET A 355 -9.46 19.81 -19.48
C MET A 355 -8.62 19.92 -20.75
N GLU A 356 -9.04 19.31 -21.85
CA GLU A 356 -8.39 19.41 -23.17
C GLU A 356 -8.30 20.85 -23.68
N LYS A 357 -9.23 21.72 -23.27
CA LYS A 357 -9.24 23.14 -23.63
C LYS A 357 -8.45 24.00 -22.64
N ILE A 358 -8.74 23.88 -21.35
CA ILE A 358 -8.20 24.82 -20.34
C ILE A 358 -6.73 24.54 -20.01
N VAL A 359 -6.31 23.28 -19.98
CA VAL A 359 -4.95 22.90 -19.58
C VAL A 359 -3.92 23.46 -20.55
N PRO A 360 -4.07 23.29 -21.89
CA PRO A 360 -3.18 23.94 -22.86
C PRO A 360 -3.28 25.47 -22.84
N ALA A 361 -4.48 26.04 -22.65
CA ALA A 361 -4.66 27.50 -22.57
C ALA A 361 -3.91 28.14 -21.39
N LEU A 362 -3.70 27.38 -20.31
CA LEU A 362 -2.89 27.77 -19.16
C LEU A 362 -1.39 27.46 -19.32
N GLY A 363 -0.97 26.88 -20.44
CA GLY A 363 0.44 26.58 -20.75
C GLY A 363 0.92 25.24 -20.19
N PHE A 364 0.02 24.32 -19.88
CA PHE A 364 0.32 22.97 -19.41
C PHE A 364 -0.02 21.91 -20.46
N ARG A 365 0.55 20.72 -20.31
CA ARG A 365 0.26 19.56 -21.16
C ARG A 365 -0.89 18.75 -20.57
N PHE A 366 -1.95 18.50 -21.33
CA PHE A 366 -3.01 17.58 -20.92
C PHE A 366 -2.61 16.12 -21.19
N GLU A 367 -2.85 15.23 -20.23
CA GLU A 367 -2.64 13.79 -20.38
C GLU A 367 -3.80 13.00 -19.80
N LEU A 368 -4.23 11.97 -20.55
CA LEU A 368 -5.30 11.07 -20.15
C LEU A 368 -4.72 9.71 -19.76
N PHE A 369 -4.99 9.28 -18.53
CA PHE A 369 -4.75 7.92 -18.07
C PHE A 369 -6.06 7.13 -18.13
N THR A 370 -6.10 6.01 -18.84
CA THR A 370 -7.28 5.15 -18.94
C THR A 370 -7.02 3.74 -18.41
N ASP A 371 -8.04 3.11 -17.84
CA ASP A 371 -7.97 1.71 -17.40
C ASP A 371 -8.02 0.71 -18.58
N SER A 372 -8.49 1.14 -19.76
CA SER A 372 -8.43 0.35 -21.01
C SER A 372 -8.35 1.26 -22.26
N PRO A 373 -7.42 1.02 -23.20
CA PRO A 373 -6.24 0.16 -23.00
C PRO A 373 -5.35 0.76 -21.90
N LEU A 374 -4.87 -0.09 -20.98
CA LEU A 374 -3.96 0.37 -19.93
C LEU A 374 -2.61 0.76 -20.55
N PRO A 375 -2.07 1.98 -20.30
CA PRO A 375 -0.77 2.38 -20.79
C PRO A 375 0.36 1.47 -20.28
N SER A 376 1.51 1.46 -20.95
CA SER A 376 2.64 0.67 -20.47
C SER A 376 3.12 1.20 -19.11
N PHE A 377 3.67 0.34 -18.26
CA PHE A 377 4.15 0.75 -16.92
C PHE A 377 5.15 1.91 -16.98
N ASN A 378 6.01 1.93 -18.01
CA ASN A 378 6.96 3.01 -18.25
C ASN A 378 6.26 4.33 -18.59
N ASP A 379 5.21 4.28 -19.42
CA ASP A 379 4.46 5.47 -19.80
C ASP A 379 3.67 6.02 -18.61
N ILE A 380 3.09 5.14 -17.79
CA ILE A 380 2.44 5.50 -16.52
C ILE A 380 3.46 6.20 -15.61
N ALA A 381 4.61 5.57 -15.37
CA ALA A 381 5.64 6.13 -14.50
C ALA A 381 6.08 7.52 -14.98
N ALA A 382 6.37 7.65 -16.28
CA ALA A 382 6.78 8.92 -16.87
C ALA A 382 5.66 9.98 -16.80
N MET A 383 4.40 9.61 -17.10
CA MET A 383 3.22 10.48 -17.05
C MET A 383 3.03 11.12 -15.67
N PHE A 384 3.06 10.30 -14.63
CA PHE A 384 2.88 10.79 -13.27
C PHE A 384 4.12 11.56 -12.77
N ASN A 385 5.34 11.17 -13.17
CA ASN A 385 6.57 11.89 -12.79
C ASN A 385 6.60 13.36 -13.25
N ARG A 386 6.08 13.66 -14.45
CA ARG A 386 5.99 15.03 -14.99
C ARG A 386 4.73 15.78 -14.59
N ALA A 387 3.85 15.18 -13.78
CA ALA A 387 2.60 15.80 -13.39
C ALA A 387 2.81 16.98 -12.43
N VAL A 388 2.25 18.14 -12.78
CA VAL A 388 2.00 19.26 -11.85
C VAL A 388 0.72 19.03 -11.06
N MET A 389 -0.25 18.33 -11.68
CA MET A 389 -1.55 18.02 -11.10
C MET A 389 -2.06 16.66 -11.60
N VAL A 390 -2.76 15.93 -10.73
CA VAL A 390 -3.50 14.71 -11.02
C VAL A 390 -4.95 14.92 -10.58
N VAL A 391 -5.89 14.74 -11.50
CA VAL A 391 -7.33 14.79 -11.25
C VAL A 391 -7.87 13.37 -11.42
N ALA A 392 -8.54 12.83 -10.41
CA ALA A 392 -8.95 11.43 -10.47
C ALA A 392 -10.18 11.11 -9.61
N PRO A 393 -11.05 10.20 -10.05
CA PRO A 393 -11.95 9.50 -9.15
C PRO A 393 -11.19 8.68 -8.12
N HIS A 394 -11.73 8.61 -6.91
CA HIS A 394 -11.24 7.73 -5.85
C HIS A 394 -11.04 6.31 -6.41
N GLY A 395 -9.84 5.75 -6.29
CA GLY A 395 -9.56 4.42 -6.81
C GLY A 395 -8.09 4.18 -7.15
N ALA A 396 -7.80 2.92 -7.47
CA ALA A 396 -6.45 2.37 -7.51
C ALA A 396 -5.49 3.08 -8.49
N GLY A 397 -6.01 3.79 -9.49
CA GLY A 397 -5.20 4.62 -10.40
C GLY A 397 -4.44 5.73 -9.67
N LEU A 398 -4.95 6.24 -8.54
CA LEU A 398 -4.26 7.23 -7.71
C LEU A 398 -3.01 6.68 -7.01
N SER A 399 -2.80 5.35 -6.98
CA SER A 399 -1.58 4.77 -6.42
C SER A 399 -0.32 5.19 -7.20
N ASN A 400 -0.49 5.62 -8.46
CA ASN A 400 0.60 6.10 -9.30
C ASN A 400 1.20 7.43 -8.85
N ILE A 401 0.60 8.14 -7.87
CA ILE A 401 1.19 9.36 -7.29
C ILE A 401 2.54 9.12 -6.59
N LEU A 402 2.93 7.86 -6.35
CA LEU A 402 4.28 7.48 -5.94
C LEU A 402 5.35 7.84 -6.98
N PHE A 403 4.99 7.87 -8.26
CA PHE A 403 5.88 8.33 -9.33
C PHE A 403 5.96 9.85 -9.43
N SER A 404 4.95 10.57 -8.90
CA SER A 404 4.88 12.03 -8.97
C SER A 404 5.94 12.69 -8.10
N LYS A 405 6.51 13.80 -8.60
CA LYS A 405 7.43 14.63 -7.83
C LYS A 405 6.69 15.31 -6.66
N PRO A 406 7.33 15.53 -5.49
CA PRO A 406 6.70 16.22 -4.37
C PRO A 406 6.07 17.56 -4.78
N GLY A 407 4.95 17.90 -4.15
CA GLY A 407 4.20 19.13 -4.42
C GLY A 407 3.17 19.04 -5.53
N THR A 408 2.95 17.86 -6.12
CA THR A 408 1.93 17.68 -7.14
C THR A 408 0.57 17.93 -6.50
N PHE A 409 -0.32 18.64 -7.20
CA PHE A 409 -1.70 18.82 -6.75
C PHE A 409 -2.52 17.58 -7.08
N ILE A 410 -3.21 17.02 -6.10
CA ILE A 410 -4.09 15.87 -6.23
C ILE A 410 -5.51 16.38 -6.00
N VAL A 411 -6.30 16.42 -7.06
CA VAL A 411 -7.75 16.71 -7.00
C VAL A 411 -8.46 15.36 -7.04
N GLU A 412 -8.94 14.93 -5.88
CA GLU A 412 -9.61 13.65 -5.72
C GLU A 412 -11.13 13.83 -5.77
N LEU A 413 -11.77 13.14 -6.70
CA LEU A 413 -13.23 13.02 -6.74
C LEU A 413 -13.62 11.92 -5.77
N VAL A 414 -14.01 12.34 -4.59
CA VAL A 414 -14.29 11.53 -3.42
C VAL A 414 -15.72 11.01 -3.52
N CYS A 415 -15.90 9.69 -3.44
CA CYS A 415 -17.23 9.10 -3.23
C CYS A 415 -17.80 9.53 -1.86
N ASN A 416 -19.09 9.30 -1.63
CA ASN A 416 -19.78 9.69 -0.40
C ASN A 416 -18.98 9.29 0.85
N TRP A 417 -18.90 10.25 1.76
CA TRP A 417 -18.05 10.23 2.94
C TRP A 417 -18.29 9.03 3.89
N ILE A 418 -19.47 8.36 3.90
CA ILE A 418 -19.66 7.09 4.67
C ILE A 418 -18.67 6.00 4.21
N HIS A 419 -18.35 5.99 2.91
CA HIS A 419 -17.63 4.89 2.25
C HIS A 419 -16.16 5.23 1.93
N ILE A 420 -15.72 6.46 2.16
CA ILE A 420 -14.36 6.85 1.83
C ILE A 420 -13.35 6.36 2.88
N ASN A 421 -12.30 5.70 2.40
CA ASN A 421 -11.03 5.66 3.12
C ASN A 421 -10.15 6.82 2.63
N PHE A 422 -9.53 7.56 3.53
CA PHE A 422 -8.65 8.69 3.15
C PHE A 422 -7.24 8.21 2.80
N CYS A 423 -7.11 7.05 2.17
CA CYS A 423 -5.81 6.46 1.90
C CYS A 423 -4.99 7.29 0.89
N TYR A 424 -5.64 7.89 -0.12
CA TYR A 424 -4.98 8.73 -1.12
C TYR A 424 -4.67 10.12 -0.60
N GLN A 425 -5.54 10.66 0.26
CA GLN A 425 -5.23 11.85 1.03
C GLN A 425 -3.97 11.62 1.88
N ASN A 426 -3.93 10.54 2.68
CA ASN A 426 -2.76 10.19 3.49
C ASN A 426 -1.52 10.01 2.61
N ALA A 427 -1.63 9.25 1.52
CA ALA A 427 -0.53 9.05 0.57
C ALA A 427 -0.05 10.38 -0.02
N ALA A 428 -0.96 11.28 -0.41
CA ALA A 428 -0.61 12.61 -0.88
C ALA A 428 0.15 13.39 0.18
N HIS A 429 -0.35 13.42 1.41
CA HIS A 429 0.27 14.15 2.50
C HIS A 429 1.69 13.64 2.84
N VAL A 430 1.87 12.32 3.00
CA VAL A 430 3.18 11.75 3.35
C VAL A 430 4.20 11.83 2.21
N LEU A 431 3.74 11.94 0.95
CA LEU A 431 4.59 12.17 -0.22
C LEU A 431 4.86 13.66 -0.49
N GLY A 432 4.39 14.55 0.38
CA GLY A 432 4.55 16.00 0.22
C GLY A 432 3.76 16.57 -0.95
N HIS A 433 2.65 15.93 -1.34
CA HIS A 433 1.71 16.44 -2.33
C HIS A 433 0.67 17.34 -1.69
N ARG A 434 0.00 18.15 -2.52
CA ARG A 434 -1.13 18.99 -2.11
C ARG A 434 -2.40 18.27 -2.46
N TRP A 435 -3.34 18.18 -1.53
CA TRP A 435 -4.54 17.39 -1.73
C TRP A 435 -5.79 18.25 -1.56
N HIS A 436 -6.71 18.12 -2.51
CA HIS A 436 -8.02 18.72 -2.50
C HIS A 436 -9.08 17.66 -2.82
N GLY A 437 -10.00 17.43 -1.89
CA GLY A 437 -11.07 16.45 -2.08
C GLY A 437 -12.41 17.10 -2.42
N ILE A 438 -13.09 16.56 -3.43
CA ILE A 438 -14.43 16.99 -3.82
C ILE A 438 -15.38 15.82 -3.58
N SER A 439 -16.18 15.91 -2.52
CA SER A 439 -17.07 14.81 -2.09
C SER A 439 -18.38 14.80 -2.86
N GLY A 440 -18.79 13.63 -3.33
CA GLY A 440 -20.09 13.39 -3.94
C GLY A 440 -21.13 12.87 -2.97
N VAL A 441 -22.35 12.69 -3.48
CA VAL A 441 -23.49 12.16 -2.72
C VAL A 441 -23.61 10.65 -2.80
N SER A 442 -23.06 10.03 -3.85
CA SER A 442 -23.13 8.59 -4.13
C SER A 442 -21.96 7.80 -3.52
N GLY A 443 -22.24 6.57 -3.07
CA GLY A 443 -21.24 5.68 -2.47
C GLY A 443 -20.15 5.21 -3.44
N CYS A 444 -19.09 4.60 -2.90
CA CYS A 444 -17.95 4.11 -3.69
C CYS A 444 -18.27 2.84 -4.48
N GLU A 445 -19.41 2.20 -4.21
CA GLU A 445 -19.93 1.00 -4.88
C GLU A 445 -20.66 1.34 -6.19
N GLY A 446 -20.84 2.62 -6.50
CA GLY A 446 -21.58 3.08 -7.67
C GLY A 446 -20.79 4.01 -8.58
N VAL A 447 -21.54 4.84 -9.29
CA VAL A 447 -21.04 5.95 -10.11
C VAL A 447 -20.78 7.14 -9.19
N ILE A 448 -19.63 7.79 -9.33
CA ILE A 448 -19.36 9.07 -8.67
C ILE A 448 -20.13 10.13 -9.45
N ASP A 449 -21.01 10.84 -8.75
CA ASP A 449 -21.81 11.91 -9.33
C ASP A 449 -21.53 13.20 -8.57
N LEU A 450 -20.92 14.14 -9.28
CA LEU A 450 -20.36 15.38 -8.74
C LEU A 450 -20.63 16.54 -9.69
N PRO A 451 -20.95 17.72 -9.16
CA PRO A 451 -21.03 18.94 -9.96
C PRO A 451 -19.71 19.19 -10.70
N THR A 452 -19.76 19.23 -12.04
CA THR A 452 -18.58 19.41 -12.88
C THR A 452 -17.95 20.79 -12.64
N ASP A 453 -18.76 21.82 -12.39
CA ASP A 453 -18.34 23.20 -12.16
C ASP A 453 -17.40 23.35 -10.97
N GLU A 454 -17.64 22.65 -9.87
CA GLU A 454 -16.76 22.65 -8.70
C GLU A 454 -15.37 22.08 -9.04
N ILE A 455 -15.33 21.00 -9.82
CA ILE A 455 -14.08 20.40 -10.31
C ILE A 455 -13.35 21.37 -11.24
N GLU A 456 -14.06 21.98 -12.18
CA GLU A 456 -13.51 22.96 -13.13
C GLU A 456 -12.90 24.18 -12.43
N ASN A 457 -13.62 24.72 -11.44
CA ASN A 457 -13.19 25.88 -10.66
C ASN A 457 -11.94 25.55 -9.85
N THR A 458 -11.90 24.38 -9.22
CA THR A 458 -10.74 23.88 -8.49
C THR A 458 -9.50 23.76 -9.39
N ILE A 459 -9.67 23.16 -10.59
CA ILE A 459 -8.58 23.02 -11.57
C ILE A 459 -8.07 24.38 -12.01
N LYS A 460 -8.97 25.30 -12.41
CA LYS A 460 -8.61 26.67 -12.83
C LYS A 460 -7.84 27.41 -11.74
N PHE A 461 -8.34 27.35 -10.50
CA PHE A 461 -7.73 28.03 -9.36
C PHE A 461 -6.28 27.59 -9.15
N TYR A 462 -6.05 26.28 -9.00
CA TYR A 462 -4.72 25.75 -8.74
C TYR A 462 -3.76 25.91 -9.93
N LEU A 463 -4.20 25.66 -11.17
CA LEU A 463 -3.34 25.80 -12.34
C LEU A 463 -2.95 27.26 -12.60
N THR A 464 -3.86 28.20 -12.38
CA THR A 464 -3.56 29.63 -12.48
C THR A 464 -2.52 30.03 -11.44
N TRP A 465 -2.68 29.60 -10.19
CA TRP A 465 -1.70 29.87 -9.15
C TRP A 465 -0.31 29.26 -9.48
N ILE A 466 -0.25 28.00 -9.94
CA ILE A 466 1.02 27.37 -10.35
C ILE A 466 1.69 28.15 -11.47
N LYS A 467 0.92 28.65 -12.45
CA LYS A 467 1.42 29.46 -13.56
C LYS A 467 2.04 30.78 -13.07
N GLU A 468 1.35 31.47 -12.18
CA GLU A 468 1.77 32.78 -11.64
C GLU A 468 2.91 32.66 -10.63
N HIS A 469 2.96 31.57 -9.86
CA HIS A 469 3.88 31.37 -8.73
C HIS A 469 4.83 30.20 -8.96
N ARG A 470 5.16 29.89 -10.22
CA ARG A 470 5.94 28.70 -10.62
C ARG A 470 7.21 28.48 -9.79
N LYS A 471 8.00 29.55 -9.59
CA LYS A 471 9.26 29.49 -8.83
C LYS A 471 9.03 29.23 -7.33
N GLU A 472 7.99 29.84 -6.76
CA GLU A 472 7.62 29.64 -5.35
C GLU A 472 7.14 28.20 -5.13
N TRP A 473 6.28 27.71 -6.03
CA TRP A 473 5.80 26.33 -6.02
C TRP A 473 6.95 25.32 -6.08
N GLU A 474 7.90 25.47 -7.01
CA GLU A 474 9.06 24.58 -7.12
C GLU A 474 9.95 24.64 -5.87
N LYS A 475 10.18 25.83 -5.30
CA LYS A 475 10.98 26.00 -4.08
C LYS A 475 10.30 25.41 -2.83
N SER A 476 8.97 25.49 -2.75
CA SER A 476 8.21 25.01 -1.59
C SER A 476 8.36 23.50 -1.36
N VAL A 477 8.68 22.75 -2.42
CA VAL A 477 8.70 21.28 -2.46
C VAL A 477 10.08 20.71 -2.74
N ALA A 478 11.09 21.57 -2.93
CA ALA A 478 12.46 21.14 -3.04
C ALA A 478 12.84 20.40 -1.75
N PRO A 479 13.31 19.13 -1.84
CA PRO A 479 13.87 18.47 -0.68
C PRO A 479 14.96 19.40 -0.14
N PRO A 480 15.05 19.58 1.19
CA PRO A 480 16.13 20.39 1.73
C PRO A 480 17.46 19.80 1.23
N ASN A 481 18.46 20.65 0.97
CA ASN A 481 19.85 20.24 0.70
C ASN A 481 20.44 19.62 1.98
N LYS A 482 19.78 18.61 2.54
CA LYS A 482 20.26 17.81 3.65
C LYS A 482 21.14 16.74 3.01
N ASN A 483 22.43 16.83 3.30
CA ASN A 483 23.22 15.62 3.33
C ASN A 483 22.61 14.77 4.44
N TYR A 484 21.93 13.68 4.08
CA TYR A 484 21.40 12.71 5.03
C TYR A 484 22.59 11.94 5.64
N TYR A 485 23.39 12.62 6.45
CA TYR A 485 24.29 11.97 7.40
C TYR A 485 23.40 11.42 8.49
N LEU A 486 22.90 10.22 8.25
CA LEU A 486 21.97 9.63 9.18
C LEU A 486 22.74 9.24 10.43
N THR A 487 22.50 9.98 11.50
CA THR A 487 22.92 9.62 12.84
C THR A 487 21.96 8.56 13.36
N TRP A 488 21.93 7.38 12.73
CA TRP A 488 21.14 6.25 13.20
C TRP A 488 21.94 5.47 14.24
N LYS A 489 21.26 4.98 15.28
CA LYS A 489 21.80 3.95 16.15
C LYS A 489 21.21 2.62 15.70
N ILE A 490 22.07 1.70 15.27
CA ILE A 490 21.67 0.33 14.99
C ILE A 490 21.73 -0.41 16.32
N GLU A 491 20.59 -0.95 16.76
CA GLU A 491 20.53 -1.76 17.97
C GLU A 491 20.19 -3.20 17.59
N HIS A 492 21.02 -4.12 18.10
CA HIS A 492 20.85 -5.55 17.90
C HIS A 492 19.90 -6.11 18.95
N VAL A 493 18.90 -6.87 18.50
CA VAL A 493 18.03 -7.63 19.38
C VAL A 493 18.14 -9.11 18.97
N GLY A 494 18.98 -9.85 19.71
CA GLY A 494 19.26 -11.28 19.48
C GLY A 494 20.69 -11.58 18.99
N ASN A 495 20.92 -12.80 18.50
CA ASN A 495 22.24 -13.30 18.08
C ASN A 495 22.67 -12.85 16.65
N LEU A 496 21.97 -11.88 16.05
CA LEU A 496 22.37 -11.29 14.79
C LEU A 496 23.59 -10.40 15.02
N THR A 497 24.76 -10.87 14.59
CA THR A 497 25.91 -9.98 14.41
C THR A 497 25.74 -9.17 13.14
N PHE A 498 26.24 -7.94 13.19
CA PHE A 498 26.22 -6.96 12.10
C PHE A 498 26.74 -7.51 10.76
N THR A 499 27.62 -8.50 10.81
CA THR A 499 28.25 -9.21 9.69
C THR A 499 27.30 -10.07 8.84
N ASP A 500 26.15 -10.50 9.37
CA ASP A 500 25.20 -11.32 8.61
C ASP A 500 24.43 -10.55 7.52
N PHE A 501 24.34 -9.23 7.65
CA PHE A 501 23.65 -8.35 6.70
C PHE A 501 24.62 -7.56 5.82
N ILE A 502 25.86 -7.43 6.25
CA ILE A 502 26.82 -6.55 5.63
C ILE A 502 28.21 -7.17 5.74
N GLU A 503 28.81 -7.51 4.60
CA GLU A 503 30.26 -7.71 4.55
C GLU A 503 31.02 -6.39 4.89
N ASN A 504 30.33 -5.23 4.93
CA ASN A 504 30.92 -3.96 5.30
C ASN A 504 29.91 -2.86 5.72
N THR A 505 29.86 -2.46 6.99
CA THR A 505 29.05 -1.37 7.61
C THR A 505 28.86 -0.11 6.76
N ASP A 506 29.86 0.19 5.94
CA ASP A 506 29.84 1.25 4.96
C ASP A 506 28.71 1.14 3.92
N ASP A 507 28.16 -0.03 3.64
CA ASP A 507 27.21 -0.24 2.55
C ASP A 507 25.78 0.19 2.87
N TRP A 508 25.37 0.16 4.14
CA TRP A 508 24.11 0.79 4.57
C TRP A 508 24.26 2.30 4.66
N LEU A 509 25.43 2.80 5.08
CA LEU A 509 25.76 4.23 5.06
C LEU A 509 25.84 4.77 3.63
N LYS A 510 26.40 3.99 2.68
CA LYS A 510 26.41 4.30 1.23
C LYS A 510 25.03 4.19 0.58
N MET A 511 24.13 3.34 1.08
CA MET A 511 22.73 3.26 0.61
C MET A 511 21.93 4.54 0.86
N LEU A 512 22.42 5.39 1.76
CA LEU A 512 21.71 6.56 2.26
C LEU A 512 22.41 7.89 1.95
N GLN A 513 23.62 7.85 1.40
CA GLN A 513 24.25 9.03 0.82
C GLN A 513 23.62 9.34 -0.56
N PRO A 514 23.52 10.63 -0.95
CA PRO A 514 22.80 11.10 -2.13
C PRO A 514 23.13 10.37 -3.44
#